data_AF-A0A5S3SEB8-F1
#
_entry.id   AF-A0A5S3SEB8-F1
#
_cell.length_a   1.000
_cell.length_b   1.000
_cell.length_c   1.000
_cell.angle_alpha   90.00
_cell.angle_beta   90.00
_cell.angle_gamma   90.00
#
_symmetry.space_group_name_H-M   'P 1'
#
loop_
_entity.id
_entity.type
_entity.pdbx_description
1 polymer ?
#
loop_
_entity_poly.entity_id
_entity_poly.type
_entity_poly.pdbx_seq_one_letter_code
_entity_poly.pdbx_strand_id
1 'polypeptide(L)'
;MELGNLGFLQNIIENEGDKSLQSLSTEFGRESSRDDRGYAVEEQNVLSLFKNITSMMLTPKSNNEPFQPLMQMADGRRSALPADLSHSELTILANLVERINHVALKARVYDLLWICCKPKKPSHAKCAIDFYIKDGIKVDTWRHTGKKEIERAYRLARQLNDRERITKIEEIIISSFNNDAEGFVDIAYSIAELVENLNALKEHNLNIAERLESLGASLKSKGHLKDAIRYFELSSRKYKKSLNEDKHVVTLVQAAESYALDAENHFNLGAGSKLIANSLFENAIHAYRKVPAKYRDEYSIDERISKLRHGLNESGKHTLNGVCQT
;
A
#
# COMPACT_ATOMS: atom_id res chain seq x y z
N MET A 1 36.46 1.33 -20.87
CA MET A 1 35.55 2.33 -21.44
C MET A 1 35.54 3.50 -20.47
N GLU A 2 36.06 4.65 -20.85
CA GLU A 2 35.94 5.84 -20.00
C GLU A 2 34.46 6.22 -19.95
N LEU A 3 33.77 5.80 -18.88
CA LEU A 3 32.43 6.23 -18.46
C LEU A 3 32.41 7.72 -18.06
N GLY A 4 33.23 8.54 -18.74
CA GLY A 4 33.57 9.90 -18.37
C GLY A 4 32.51 10.92 -18.73
N ASN A 5 31.67 10.65 -19.74
CA ASN A 5 30.68 11.62 -20.21
C ASN A 5 29.24 11.13 -20.03
N LEU A 6 28.84 10.93 -18.76
CA LEU A 6 27.44 10.66 -18.41
C LEU A 6 26.66 11.95 -18.11
N GLY A 7 27.19 13.10 -18.54
CA GLY A 7 26.53 14.39 -18.34
C GLY A 7 25.11 14.38 -18.89
N PHE A 8 24.85 13.67 -19.99
CA PHE A 8 23.50 13.55 -20.54
C PHE A 8 22.53 12.84 -19.60
N LEU A 9 22.96 11.73 -18.97
CA LEU A 9 22.13 10.95 -18.05
C LEU A 9 21.83 11.78 -16.80
N GLN A 10 22.88 12.42 -16.28
CA GLN A 10 22.75 13.26 -15.09
C GLN A 10 21.86 14.47 -15.35
N ASN A 11 22.00 15.13 -16.51
CA ASN A 11 21.13 16.24 -16.90
C ASN A 11 19.67 15.81 -16.97
N ILE A 12 19.36 14.62 -17.52
CA ILE A 12 17.98 14.11 -17.55
C ILE A 12 17.46 13.89 -16.12
N ILE A 13 18.27 13.24 -15.27
CA ILE A 13 17.91 12.95 -13.89
C ILE A 13 17.68 14.25 -13.10
N GLU A 14 18.55 15.25 -13.26
CA GLU A 14 18.46 16.55 -12.58
C GLU A 14 17.28 17.38 -13.08
N ASN A 15 17.00 17.37 -14.39
CA ASN A 15 15.85 18.07 -14.97
C ASN A 15 14.52 17.47 -14.53
N GLU A 16 14.46 16.15 -14.33
CA GLU A 16 13.28 15.49 -13.78
C GLU A 16 13.15 15.69 -12.26
N GLY A 17 14.25 15.99 -11.55
CA GLY A 17 14.24 16.27 -10.11
C GLY A 17 13.72 15.08 -9.29
N ASP A 18 12.73 15.33 -8.43
CA ASP A 18 12.12 14.31 -7.55
C ASP A 18 10.86 13.65 -8.16
N LYS A 19 10.69 13.73 -9.49
CA LYS A 19 9.55 13.10 -10.16
C LYS A 19 9.59 11.57 -10.04
N SER A 20 8.46 10.94 -10.36
CA SER A 20 8.33 9.49 -10.27
C SER A 20 9.27 8.74 -11.23
N LEU A 21 9.59 7.47 -10.91
CA LEU A 21 10.29 6.59 -11.85
C LEU A 21 9.55 6.45 -13.19
N GLN A 22 8.23 6.56 -13.21
CA GLN A 22 7.46 6.51 -14.45
C GLN A 22 7.71 7.76 -15.34
N SER A 23 7.87 8.93 -14.72
CA SER A 23 8.23 10.16 -15.41
C SER A 23 9.63 10.04 -16.03
N LEU A 24 10.61 9.59 -15.23
CA LEU A 24 11.95 9.26 -15.72
C LEU A 24 11.92 8.24 -16.87
N SER A 25 11.10 7.19 -16.77
CA SER A 25 10.97 6.17 -17.83
C SER A 25 10.48 6.77 -19.14
N THR A 26 9.50 7.66 -19.07
CA THR A 26 8.98 8.39 -20.23
C THR A 26 10.05 9.25 -20.85
N GLU A 27 10.80 9.98 -20.02
CA GLU A 27 11.85 10.89 -20.47
C GLU A 27 13.04 10.14 -21.09
N PHE A 28 13.56 9.09 -20.43
CA PHE A 28 14.59 8.24 -21.00
C PHE A 28 14.13 7.59 -22.31
N GLY A 29 12.87 7.18 -22.40
CA GLY A 29 12.29 6.63 -23.63
C GLY A 29 12.27 7.65 -24.77
N ARG A 30 11.86 8.88 -24.47
CA ARG A 30 11.85 9.99 -25.43
C ARG A 30 13.25 10.35 -25.92
N GLU A 31 14.21 10.44 -25.00
CA GLU A 31 15.61 10.77 -25.34
C GLU A 31 16.29 9.64 -26.11
N SER A 32 15.98 8.38 -25.79
CA SER A 32 16.51 7.22 -26.51
C SER A 32 16.02 7.13 -27.97
N SER A 33 14.86 7.72 -28.29
CA SER A 33 14.25 7.66 -29.63
C SER A 33 14.45 8.93 -30.46
N ARG A 34 15.31 9.84 -30.01
CA ARG A 34 15.59 11.09 -30.71
C ARG A 34 16.72 10.93 -31.71
N ASP A 35 16.41 11.13 -32.98
CA ASP A 35 17.38 11.09 -34.08
C ASP A 35 18.23 12.37 -34.17
N ASP A 36 17.80 13.47 -33.54
CA ASP A 36 18.35 14.83 -33.74
C ASP A 36 19.47 15.21 -32.76
N ARG A 37 19.68 14.46 -31.66
CA ARG A 37 20.64 14.82 -30.60
C ARG A 37 22.05 14.25 -30.78
N GLY A 38 22.28 13.41 -31.80
CA GLY A 38 23.61 12.87 -32.08
C GLY A 38 24.17 11.97 -30.98
N TYR A 39 23.32 11.32 -30.17
CA TYR A 39 23.76 10.33 -29.19
C TYR A 39 24.48 9.18 -29.91
N ALA A 40 25.63 8.78 -29.38
CA ALA A 40 26.29 7.56 -29.81
C ALA A 40 25.40 6.34 -29.50
N VAL A 41 25.58 5.24 -30.24
CA VAL A 41 24.80 4.00 -30.07
C VAL A 41 24.89 3.50 -28.63
N GLU A 42 26.05 3.65 -27.99
CA GLU A 42 26.28 3.28 -26.59
C GLU A 42 25.44 4.14 -25.62
N GLU A 43 25.29 5.44 -25.88
CA GLU A 43 24.49 6.34 -25.06
C GLU A 43 23.00 6.03 -25.20
N GLN A 44 22.53 5.73 -26.42
CA GLN A 44 21.17 5.26 -26.67
C GLN A 44 20.88 3.94 -25.94
N ASN A 45 21.84 3.01 -25.92
CA ASN A 45 21.71 1.76 -25.17
C ASN A 45 21.61 2.01 -23.66
N VAL A 46 22.38 2.96 -23.12
CA VAL A 46 22.26 3.37 -21.71
C VAL A 46 20.90 4.02 -21.43
N LEU A 47 20.41 4.91 -22.29
CA LEU A 47 19.08 5.51 -22.15
C LEU A 47 17.97 4.45 -22.18
N SER A 48 18.06 3.49 -23.09
CA SER A 48 17.13 2.36 -23.19
C SER A 48 17.16 1.48 -21.94
N LEU A 49 18.35 1.19 -21.40
CA LEU A 49 18.52 0.48 -20.13
C LEU A 49 17.82 1.24 -18.98
N PHE A 50 18.05 2.55 -18.86
CA PHE A 50 17.44 3.37 -17.80
C PHE A 50 15.93 3.49 -17.95
N LYS A 51 15.41 3.63 -19.17
CA LYS A 51 13.98 3.53 -19.49
C LYS A 51 13.41 2.19 -19.00
N ASN A 52 14.08 1.09 -19.31
CA ASN A 52 13.62 -0.25 -18.95
C ASN A 52 13.55 -0.43 -17.43
N ILE A 53 14.62 -0.14 -16.68
CA ILE A 53 14.65 -0.34 -15.22
C ILE A 53 13.69 0.59 -14.46
N THR A 54 13.36 1.75 -15.02
CA THR A 54 12.40 2.70 -14.43
C THR A 54 10.96 2.36 -14.75
N SER A 55 10.70 1.65 -15.85
CA SER A 55 9.35 1.20 -16.24
C SER A 55 8.80 0.06 -15.36
N MET A 56 9.67 -0.76 -14.76
CA MET A 56 9.24 -1.94 -13.99
C MET A 56 8.36 -1.54 -12.80
N MET A 57 7.21 -2.21 -12.63
CA MET A 57 6.29 -1.94 -11.52
C MET A 57 6.71 -2.72 -10.28
N LEU A 58 6.96 -2.02 -9.16
CA LEU A 58 7.25 -2.66 -7.89
C LEU A 58 5.97 -3.34 -7.32
N THR A 59 6.09 -4.62 -7.01
CA THR A 59 5.09 -5.49 -6.37
C THR A 59 5.76 -6.30 -5.25
N PRO A 60 5.92 -5.72 -4.06
CA PRO A 60 6.81 -6.23 -3.00
C PRO A 60 6.37 -7.56 -2.37
N LYS A 61 5.19 -8.09 -2.72
CA LYS A 61 4.64 -9.33 -2.16
C LYS A 61 5.54 -10.56 -2.40
N SER A 62 6.31 -10.57 -3.48
CA SER A 62 7.31 -11.62 -3.77
C SER A 62 8.71 -11.11 -3.49
N ASN A 63 9.47 -11.84 -2.67
CA ASN A 63 10.87 -11.49 -2.37
C ASN A 63 11.79 -11.69 -3.58
N ASN A 64 11.49 -12.71 -4.40
CA ASN A 64 12.31 -13.13 -5.53
C ASN A 64 11.89 -12.46 -6.85
N GLU A 65 10.61 -12.13 -6.98
CA GLU A 65 10.04 -11.49 -8.18
C GLU A 65 9.28 -10.21 -7.80
N PRO A 66 9.97 -9.20 -7.25
CA PRO A 66 9.33 -7.99 -6.74
C PRO A 66 8.92 -7.03 -7.87
N PHE A 67 9.15 -7.35 -9.14
CA PHE A 67 8.88 -6.48 -10.28
C PHE A 67 7.99 -7.16 -11.31
N GLN A 68 7.01 -6.40 -11.81
CA GLN A 68 6.07 -6.80 -12.85
C GLN A 68 6.19 -5.88 -14.07
N PRO A 69 5.82 -6.33 -15.27
CA PRO A 69 5.81 -5.45 -16.43
C PRO A 69 4.74 -4.36 -16.26
N LEU A 70 5.05 -3.14 -16.68
CA LEU A 70 4.10 -2.03 -16.80
C LEU A 70 2.99 -2.31 -17.81
N MET A 71 3.34 -2.95 -18.92
CA MET A 71 2.41 -3.24 -20.02
C MET A 71 2.64 -4.65 -20.55
N GLN A 72 1.53 -5.33 -20.85
CA GLN A 72 1.51 -6.64 -21.51
C GLN A 72 0.44 -6.62 -22.61
N MET A 73 0.84 -6.96 -23.83
CA MET A 73 -0.02 -7.00 -25.02
C MET A 73 -0.60 -8.41 -25.22
N ALA A 74 -1.70 -8.50 -25.97
CA ALA A 74 -2.36 -9.77 -26.26
C ALA A 74 -1.48 -10.76 -27.05
N ASP A 75 -0.49 -10.27 -27.79
CA ASP A 75 0.47 -11.08 -28.55
C ASP A 75 1.69 -11.53 -27.72
N GLY A 76 1.68 -11.29 -26.40
CA GLY A 76 2.73 -11.69 -25.49
C GLY A 76 3.88 -10.69 -25.35
N ARG A 77 3.93 -9.62 -26.14
CA ARG A 77 4.90 -8.53 -25.93
C ARG A 77 4.65 -7.85 -24.59
N ARG A 78 5.72 -7.51 -23.88
CA ARG A 78 5.64 -6.82 -22.59
C ARG A 78 6.75 -5.81 -22.41
N SER A 79 6.56 -4.87 -21.50
CA SER A 79 7.66 -4.04 -20.98
C SER A 79 8.69 -4.89 -20.23
N ALA A 80 9.88 -4.33 -20.02
CA ALA A 80 11.02 -5.02 -19.42
C ALA A 80 10.73 -5.61 -18.02
N LEU A 81 11.48 -6.67 -17.70
CA LEU A 81 11.55 -7.35 -16.40
C LEU A 81 13.01 -7.54 -15.99
N PRO A 82 13.29 -7.81 -14.70
CA PRO A 82 14.66 -8.04 -14.24
C PRO A 82 15.39 -9.17 -14.97
N ALA A 83 14.65 -10.19 -15.43
CA ALA A 83 15.17 -11.32 -16.18
C ALA A 83 15.68 -10.97 -17.59
N ASP A 84 15.32 -9.80 -18.12
CA ASP A 84 15.79 -9.34 -19.44
C ASP A 84 17.16 -8.67 -19.36
N LEU A 85 17.62 -8.31 -18.15
CA LEU A 85 18.88 -7.60 -17.97
C LEU A 85 20.07 -8.53 -18.20
N SER A 86 20.90 -8.18 -19.17
CA SER A 86 22.15 -8.86 -19.47
C SER A 86 23.24 -8.57 -18.42
N HIS A 87 24.29 -9.40 -18.41
CA HIS A 87 25.40 -9.20 -17.49
C HIS A 87 26.13 -7.86 -17.72
N SER A 88 26.29 -7.44 -18.99
CA SER A 88 26.90 -6.15 -19.34
C SER A 88 26.06 -4.97 -18.85
N GLU A 89 24.73 -5.03 -18.98
CA GLU A 89 23.84 -4.01 -18.44
C GLU A 89 23.93 -3.93 -16.91
N LEU A 90 24.00 -5.07 -16.21
CA LEU A 90 24.21 -5.09 -14.76
C LEU A 90 25.58 -4.48 -14.37
N THR A 91 26.63 -4.72 -15.15
CA THR A 91 27.94 -4.08 -14.96
C THR A 91 27.86 -2.56 -15.14
N ILE A 92 27.12 -2.09 -16.15
CA ILE A 92 26.87 -0.65 -16.35
C ILE A 92 26.17 -0.09 -15.12
N LEU A 93 25.04 -0.68 -14.69
CA LEU A 93 24.31 -0.23 -13.51
C LEU A 93 25.19 -0.16 -12.25
N ALA A 94 26.00 -1.19 -12.00
CA ALA A 94 26.91 -1.23 -10.85
C ALA A 94 27.98 -0.13 -10.89
N ASN A 95 28.47 0.23 -12.07
CA ASN A 95 29.45 1.31 -12.22
C ASN A 95 28.82 2.70 -12.10
N LEU A 96 27.53 2.83 -12.44
CA LEU A 96 26.83 4.12 -12.45
C LEU A 96 26.12 4.45 -11.15
N VAL A 97 25.72 3.45 -10.35
CA VAL A 97 24.80 3.64 -9.21
C VAL A 97 25.26 4.70 -8.23
N GLU A 98 26.56 4.80 -7.96
CA GLU A 98 27.09 5.80 -7.02
C GLU A 98 26.90 7.24 -7.49
N ARG A 99 26.86 7.47 -8.81
CA ARG A 99 26.69 8.79 -9.43
C ARG A 99 25.23 9.22 -9.55
N ILE A 100 24.28 8.31 -9.35
CA ILE A 100 22.86 8.63 -9.38
C ILE A 100 22.51 9.44 -8.13
N ASN A 101 21.92 10.62 -8.31
CA ASN A 101 21.45 11.47 -7.20
C ASN A 101 19.97 11.25 -6.88
N HIS A 102 19.16 10.83 -7.86
CA HIS A 102 17.74 10.57 -7.66
C HIS A 102 17.51 9.35 -6.77
N VAL A 103 16.88 9.59 -5.61
CA VAL A 103 16.74 8.62 -4.51
C VAL A 103 16.03 7.34 -4.95
N ALA A 104 14.84 7.44 -5.54
CA ALA A 104 14.07 6.26 -5.96
C ALA A 104 14.79 5.45 -7.07
N LEU A 105 15.46 6.13 -8.01
CA LEU A 105 16.21 5.46 -9.08
C LEU A 105 17.43 4.72 -8.51
N LYS A 106 18.13 5.34 -7.55
CA LYS A 106 19.24 4.70 -6.86
C LYS A 106 18.78 3.46 -6.08
N ALA A 107 17.66 3.55 -5.35
CA ALA A 107 17.05 2.40 -4.69
C ALA A 107 16.70 1.28 -5.68
N ARG A 108 16.08 1.63 -6.82
CA ARG A 108 15.74 0.70 -7.90
C ARG A 108 16.96 -0.02 -8.46
N VAL A 109 18.04 0.70 -8.73
CA VAL A 109 19.27 0.11 -9.27
C VAL A 109 19.89 -0.86 -8.27
N TYR A 110 20.03 -0.49 -6.99
CA TYR A 110 20.54 -1.42 -5.99
C TYR A 110 19.65 -2.64 -5.79
N ASP A 111 18.33 -2.51 -5.85
CA ASP A 111 17.40 -3.63 -5.73
C ASP A 111 17.54 -4.60 -6.92
N LEU A 112 17.68 -4.08 -8.15
CA LEU A 112 17.96 -4.89 -9.33
C LEU A 112 19.32 -5.58 -9.26
N LEU A 113 20.37 -4.88 -8.83
CA LEU A 113 21.69 -5.46 -8.61
C LEU A 113 21.64 -6.55 -7.52
N TRP A 114 20.82 -6.38 -6.48
CA TRP A 114 20.58 -7.42 -5.50
C TRP A 114 19.90 -8.63 -6.12
N ILE A 115 18.86 -8.46 -6.94
CA ILE A 115 18.06 -9.55 -7.52
C ILE A 115 18.85 -10.31 -8.60
N CYS A 116 19.50 -9.61 -9.51
CA CYS A 116 20.04 -10.20 -10.74
C CYS A 116 21.52 -10.60 -10.62
N CYS A 117 22.35 -9.91 -9.84
CA CYS A 117 23.78 -10.21 -9.80
C CYS A 117 24.10 -11.51 -9.05
N LYS A 118 25.11 -12.22 -9.54
CA LYS A 118 25.72 -13.40 -8.94
C LYS A 118 27.25 -13.22 -8.91
N PRO A 119 27.94 -13.52 -7.78
CA PRO A 119 27.36 -13.88 -6.48
C PRO A 119 26.56 -12.72 -5.86
N LYS A 120 25.63 -13.06 -4.96
CA LYS A 120 24.81 -12.06 -4.26
C LYS A 120 25.70 -11.21 -3.36
N LYS A 121 25.53 -9.88 -3.41
CA LYS A 121 26.22 -8.92 -2.53
C LYS A 121 25.20 -8.32 -1.56
N PRO A 122 25.20 -8.69 -0.26
CA PRO A 122 24.24 -8.16 0.72
C PRO A 122 24.26 -6.63 0.84
N SER A 123 25.40 -5.99 0.52
CA SER A 123 25.50 -4.53 0.46
C SER A 123 24.50 -3.90 -0.51
N HIS A 124 24.23 -4.51 -1.67
CA HIS A 124 23.23 -3.98 -2.61
C HIS A 124 21.83 -3.94 -1.98
N ALA A 125 21.40 -5.01 -1.31
CA ALA A 125 20.10 -5.02 -0.63
C ALA A 125 20.04 -3.99 0.51
N LYS A 126 21.12 -3.84 1.28
CA LYS A 126 21.21 -2.81 2.34
C LYS A 126 21.08 -1.40 1.78
N CYS A 127 21.80 -1.09 0.70
CA CYS A 127 21.69 0.20 0.03
C CYS A 127 20.28 0.43 -0.55
N ALA A 128 19.66 -0.60 -1.15
CA ALA A 128 18.29 -0.51 -1.64
C ALA A 128 17.31 -0.14 -0.50
N ILE A 129 17.42 -0.83 0.66
CA ILE A 129 16.62 -0.52 1.85
C ILE A 129 16.84 0.94 2.27
N ASP A 130 18.08 1.36 2.42
CA ASP A 130 18.42 2.71 2.91
C ASP A 130 17.88 3.81 2.01
N PHE A 131 17.94 3.62 0.68
CA PHE A 131 17.40 4.57 -0.28
C PHE A 131 15.88 4.52 -0.39
N TYR A 132 15.24 3.34 -0.27
CA TYR A 132 13.77 3.26 -0.23
C TYR A 132 13.17 3.99 0.97
N ILE A 133 13.89 4.07 2.11
CA ILE A 133 13.38 4.71 3.33
C ILE A 133 13.99 6.08 3.60
N LYS A 134 14.87 6.58 2.70
CA LYS A 134 15.70 7.76 2.94
C LYS A 134 14.89 8.99 3.32
N ASP A 135 13.75 9.19 2.64
CA ASP A 135 12.91 10.37 2.82
C ASP A 135 11.72 10.12 3.77
N GLY A 136 11.68 8.96 4.43
CA GLY A 136 10.53 8.56 5.26
C GLY A 136 9.25 8.33 4.46
N ILE A 137 8.10 8.42 5.13
CA ILE A 137 6.78 8.35 4.47
C ILE A 137 6.36 9.76 4.09
N LYS A 138 6.12 9.98 2.79
CA LYS A 138 5.52 11.21 2.26
C LYS A 138 4.06 10.98 1.90
N VAL A 139 3.17 11.87 2.33
CA VAL A 139 1.71 11.74 2.15
C VAL A 139 1.31 11.70 0.67
N ASP A 140 1.90 12.58 -0.14
CA ASP A 140 1.64 12.77 -1.57
C ASP A 140 1.97 11.54 -2.42
N THR A 141 3.04 10.81 -2.09
CA THR A 141 3.50 9.64 -2.84
C THR A 141 3.09 8.31 -2.22
N TRP A 142 2.56 8.31 -0.98
CA TRP A 142 2.28 7.10 -0.19
C TRP A 142 1.47 6.05 -0.95
N ARG A 143 0.34 6.45 -1.55
CA ARG A 143 -0.59 5.53 -2.22
C ARG A 143 -0.04 5.00 -3.55
N HIS A 144 0.85 5.75 -4.19
CA HIS A 144 1.36 5.43 -5.52
C HIS A 144 2.62 4.58 -5.47
N THR A 145 3.61 5.00 -4.68
CA THR A 145 4.93 4.34 -4.58
C THR A 145 5.33 4.06 -3.14
N GLY A 146 5.17 5.03 -2.23
CA GLY A 146 5.75 4.97 -0.88
C GLY A 146 5.38 3.72 -0.08
N LYS A 147 4.10 3.28 -0.11
CA LYS A 147 3.67 2.05 0.57
C LYS A 147 4.45 0.83 0.08
N LYS A 148 4.67 0.71 -1.22
CA LYS A 148 5.35 -0.43 -1.83
C LYS A 148 6.85 -0.41 -1.56
N GLU A 149 7.45 0.78 -1.50
CA GLU A 149 8.87 0.99 -1.19
C GLU A 149 9.16 0.63 0.26
N ILE A 150 8.34 1.10 1.22
CA ILE A 150 8.45 0.70 2.62
C ILE A 150 8.21 -0.82 2.80
N GLU A 151 7.22 -1.39 2.12
CA GLU A 151 6.98 -2.84 2.17
C GLU A 151 8.19 -3.63 1.65
N ARG A 152 8.78 -3.21 0.52
CA ARG A 152 9.97 -3.84 -0.06
C ARG A 152 11.16 -3.74 0.87
N ALA A 153 11.41 -2.56 1.43
CA ALA A 153 12.49 -2.31 2.38
C ALA A 153 12.37 -3.23 3.61
N TYR A 154 11.17 -3.34 4.20
CA TYR A 154 10.95 -4.18 5.37
C TYR A 154 11.16 -5.67 5.07
N ARG A 155 10.67 -6.13 3.91
CA ARG A 155 10.84 -7.53 3.48
C ARG A 155 12.30 -7.87 3.20
N LEU A 156 13.06 -6.96 2.57
CA LEU A 156 14.50 -7.12 2.37
C LEU A 156 15.24 -7.16 3.70
N ALA A 157 14.94 -6.25 4.62
CA ALA A 157 15.59 -6.21 5.94
C ALA A 157 15.34 -7.52 6.71
N ARG A 158 14.11 -8.06 6.66
CA ARG A 158 13.79 -9.39 7.21
C ARG A 158 14.51 -10.53 6.50
N GLN A 159 14.58 -10.51 5.16
CA GLN A 159 15.30 -11.53 4.40
C GLN A 159 16.79 -11.59 4.78
N LEU A 160 17.38 -10.44 5.11
CA LEU A 160 18.77 -10.34 5.56
C LEU A 160 18.97 -10.58 7.07
N ASN A 161 17.89 -10.67 7.84
CA ASN A 161 17.92 -10.59 9.31
C ASN A 161 18.63 -9.33 9.84
N ASP A 162 18.49 -8.20 9.13
CA ASP A 162 19.12 -6.92 9.48
C ASP A 162 18.26 -6.15 10.49
N ARG A 163 18.50 -6.37 11.79
CA ARG A 163 17.71 -5.76 12.87
C ARG A 163 17.80 -4.24 12.91
N GLU A 164 18.96 -3.67 12.60
CA GLU A 164 19.17 -2.22 12.58
C GLU A 164 18.21 -1.54 11.58
N ARG A 165 18.16 -2.06 10.35
CA ARG A 165 17.24 -1.54 9.33
C ARG A 165 15.79 -1.84 9.64
N ILE A 166 15.47 -3.00 10.21
CA ILE A 166 14.10 -3.29 10.68
C ILE A 166 13.65 -2.21 11.67
N THR A 167 14.44 -1.92 12.70
CA THR A 167 14.12 -0.91 13.71
C THR A 167 13.93 0.47 13.07
N LYS A 168 14.84 0.89 12.18
CA LYS A 168 14.72 2.18 11.49
C LYS A 168 13.44 2.31 10.66
N ILE A 169 13.05 1.24 9.95
CA ILE A 169 11.80 1.23 9.17
C ILE A 169 10.59 1.28 10.12
N GLU A 170 10.63 0.55 11.22
CA GLU A 170 9.57 0.53 12.24
C GLU A 170 9.39 1.90 12.90
N GLU A 171 10.48 2.62 13.20
CA GLU A 171 10.46 4.00 13.69
C GLU A 171 9.82 4.98 12.69
N ILE A 172 10.16 4.86 11.40
CA ILE A 172 9.54 5.67 10.33
C ILE A 172 8.03 5.40 10.26
N ILE A 173 7.63 4.12 10.31
CA ILE A 173 6.23 3.73 10.23
C ILE A 173 5.45 4.27 11.43
N ILE A 174 5.95 4.06 12.66
CA ILE A 174 5.21 4.45 13.87
C ILE A 174 5.16 5.96 14.06
N SER A 175 6.24 6.69 13.75
CA SER A 175 6.24 8.15 13.80
C SER A 175 5.26 8.77 12.79
N SER A 176 5.21 8.23 11.57
CA SER A 176 4.26 8.68 10.54
C SER A 176 2.81 8.30 10.88
N PHE A 177 2.60 7.11 11.45
CA PHE A 177 1.29 6.66 11.90
C PHE A 177 0.74 7.58 13.00
N ASN A 178 1.60 7.99 13.94
CA ASN A 178 1.24 8.85 15.07
C ASN A 178 1.23 10.36 14.74
N ASN A 179 1.44 10.74 13.49
CA ASN A 179 1.43 12.13 13.07
C ASN A 179 -0.01 12.64 12.87
N ASP A 180 -0.39 13.70 13.58
CA ASP A 180 -1.73 14.28 13.59
C ASP A 180 -1.98 15.33 12.50
N ALA A 181 -1.00 15.62 11.64
CA ALA A 181 -1.22 16.47 10.47
C ALA A 181 -2.25 15.80 9.53
N GLU A 182 -3.15 16.59 8.94
CA GLU A 182 -4.32 16.14 8.15
C GLU A 182 -3.96 15.05 7.12
N GLY A 183 -2.90 15.27 6.34
CA GLY A 183 -2.45 14.30 5.34
C GLY A 183 -2.00 12.95 5.90
N PHE A 184 -1.42 12.91 7.10
CA PHE A 184 -1.03 11.67 7.77
C PHE A 184 -2.23 10.94 8.37
N VAL A 185 -3.21 11.68 8.88
CA VAL A 185 -4.49 11.13 9.32
C VAL A 185 -5.19 10.39 8.17
N ASP A 186 -5.18 10.95 6.96
CA ASP A 186 -5.80 10.35 5.77
C ASP A 186 -5.18 9.02 5.34
N ILE A 187 -3.90 8.80 5.64
CA ILE A 187 -3.18 7.57 5.30
C ILE A 187 -3.00 6.62 6.49
N ALA A 188 -3.44 6.98 7.70
CA ALA A 188 -3.25 6.22 8.92
C ALA A 188 -3.75 4.77 8.81
N TYR A 189 -4.96 4.55 8.26
CA TYR A 189 -5.46 3.20 7.99
C TYR A 189 -4.53 2.40 7.09
N SER A 190 -4.05 3.02 6.00
CA SER A 190 -3.19 2.32 5.04
C SER A 190 -1.82 1.99 5.64
N ILE A 191 -1.31 2.79 6.58
CA ILE A 191 -0.11 2.47 7.34
C ILE A 191 -0.38 1.29 8.27
N ALA A 192 -1.46 1.33 9.06
CA ALA A 192 -1.80 0.24 9.98
C ALA A 192 -2.08 -1.09 9.24
N GLU A 193 -2.70 -1.03 8.06
CA GLU A 193 -2.91 -2.18 7.18
C GLU A 193 -1.58 -2.75 6.68
N LEU A 194 -0.62 -1.90 6.31
CA LEU A 194 0.72 -2.36 5.94
C LEU A 194 1.39 -3.09 7.11
N VAL A 195 1.31 -2.54 8.33
CA VAL A 195 1.84 -3.17 9.54
C VAL A 195 1.21 -4.54 9.78
N GLU A 196 -0.10 -4.65 9.61
CA GLU A 196 -0.83 -5.91 9.73
C GLU A 196 -0.35 -6.96 8.71
N ASN A 197 -0.23 -6.57 7.44
CA ASN A 197 0.24 -7.44 6.36
C ASN A 197 1.70 -7.89 6.53
N LEU A 198 2.54 -7.02 7.10
CA LEU A 198 3.93 -7.32 7.40
C LEU A 198 4.12 -8.14 8.69
N ASN A 199 3.06 -8.23 9.53
CA ASN A 199 3.13 -8.74 10.89
C ASN A 199 4.24 -8.05 11.73
N ALA A 200 4.37 -6.74 11.54
CA ALA A 200 5.38 -5.87 12.14
C ALA A 200 4.87 -5.19 13.43
N LEU A 201 5.76 -4.48 14.13
CA LEU A 201 5.40 -3.58 15.24
C LEU A 201 4.49 -4.22 16.31
N LYS A 202 4.81 -5.45 16.73
CA LYS A 202 3.95 -6.20 17.67
C LYS A 202 3.78 -5.48 19.01
N GLU A 203 4.84 -4.86 19.52
CA GLU A 203 4.83 -4.07 20.76
C GLU A 203 3.95 -2.82 20.67
N HIS A 204 3.65 -2.34 19.46
CA HIS A 204 2.79 -1.17 19.24
C HIS A 204 1.33 -1.54 18.94
N ASN A 205 0.93 -2.82 19.02
CA ASN A 205 -0.44 -3.22 18.71
C ASN A 205 -1.48 -2.44 19.53
N LEU A 206 -1.22 -2.19 20.82
CA LEU A 206 -2.14 -1.42 21.67
C LEU A 206 -2.28 0.02 21.19
N ASN A 207 -1.16 0.73 21.00
CA ASN A 207 -1.14 2.11 20.49
C ASN A 207 -1.84 2.24 19.12
N ILE A 208 -1.60 1.28 18.21
CA ILE A 208 -2.26 1.24 16.91
C ILE A 208 -3.77 1.05 17.07
N ALA A 209 -4.20 0.16 17.97
CA ALA A 209 -5.62 -0.08 18.21
C ALA A 209 -6.34 1.17 18.73
N GLU A 210 -5.77 1.84 19.74
CA GLU A 210 -6.33 3.04 20.36
C GLU A 210 -6.47 4.19 19.36
N ARG A 211 -5.43 4.44 18.56
CA ARG A 211 -5.48 5.49 17.53
C ARG A 211 -6.51 5.18 16.45
N LEU A 212 -6.57 3.93 15.97
CA LEU A 212 -7.57 3.53 14.99
C LEU A 212 -9.01 3.63 15.55
N GLU A 213 -9.23 3.29 16.83
CA GLU A 213 -10.53 3.45 17.49
C GLU A 213 -10.93 4.94 17.52
N SER A 214 -10.02 5.82 17.93
CA SER A 214 -10.25 7.27 17.98
C SER A 214 -10.58 7.86 16.60
N LEU A 215 -9.79 7.52 15.57
CA LEU A 215 -10.04 7.96 14.20
C LEU A 215 -11.35 7.39 13.65
N GLY A 216 -11.64 6.12 13.93
CA GLY A 216 -12.92 5.49 13.56
C GLY A 216 -14.13 6.19 14.19
N ALA A 217 -14.04 6.58 15.46
CA ALA A 217 -15.09 7.32 16.15
C ALA A 217 -15.31 8.72 15.53
N SER A 218 -14.24 9.42 15.18
CA SER A 218 -14.31 10.71 14.47
C SER A 218 -14.93 10.59 13.07
N LEU A 219 -14.61 9.52 12.33
CA LEU A 219 -15.23 9.23 11.04
C LEU A 219 -16.72 8.89 11.18
N LYS A 220 -17.08 8.10 12.18
CA LYS A 220 -18.49 7.74 12.48
C LYS A 220 -19.31 9.00 12.78
N SER A 221 -18.81 9.92 13.61
CA SER A 221 -19.53 11.16 13.96
C SER A 221 -19.72 12.11 12.77
N LYS A 222 -18.81 12.06 11.79
CA LYS A 222 -18.93 12.79 10.51
C LYS A 222 -19.80 12.07 9.46
N GLY A 223 -20.32 10.88 9.76
CA GLY A 223 -21.13 10.09 8.83
C GLY A 223 -20.34 9.29 7.79
N HIS A 224 -19.00 9.23 7.89
CA HIS A 224 -18.14 8.42 7.02
C HIS A 224 -18.12 6.95 7.48
N LEU A 225 -19.29 6.30 7.46
CA LEU A 225 -19.51 5.00 8.10
C LEU A 225 -18.66 3.88 7.50
N LYS A 226 -18.53 3.83 6.17
CA LYS A 226 -17.70 2.84 5.48
C LYS A 226 -16.25 2.85 5.97
N ASP A 227 -15.67 4.03 6.15
CA ASP A 227 -14.30 4.13 6.66
C ASP A 227 -14.26 3.84 8.17
N ALA A 228 -15.19 4.39 8.96
CA ALA A 228 -15.29 4.08 10.39
C ALA A 228 -15.29 2.57 10.68
N ILE A 229 -16.09 1.80 9.93
CA ILE A 229 -16.14 0.33 9.99
C ILE A 229 -14.76 -0.28 9.80
N ARG A 230 -14.05 0.11 8.74
CA ARG A 230 -12.71 -0.42 8.43
C ARG A 230 -11.74 -0.15 9.59
N TYR A 231 -11.76 1.07 10.13
CA TYR A 231 -10.94 1.46 11.27
C TYR A 231 -11.25 0.62 12.51
N PHE A 232 -12.53 0.46 12.87
CA PHE A 232 -12.94 -0.36 14.02
C PHE A 232 -12.58 -1.84 13.85
N GLU A 233 -12.76 -2.41 12.66
CA GLU A 233 -12.39 -3.81 12.41
C GLU A 233 -10.89 -4.07 12.55
N LEU A 234 -10.04 -3.15 12.06
CA LEU A 234 -8.60 -3.26 12.22
C LEU A 234 -8.17 -3.00 13.68
N SER A 235 -8.75 -1.99 14.32
CA SER A 235 -8.54 -1.69 15.76
C SER A 235 -8.87 -2.92 16.63
N SER A 236 -10.02 -3.55 16.40
CA SER A 236 -10.44 -4.76 17.10
C SER A 236 -9.45 -5.93 16.97
N ARG A 237 -8.91 -6.17 15.77
CA ARG A 237 -7.87 -7.20 15.58
C ARG A 237 -6.58 -6.86 16.33
N LYS A 238 -6.23 -5.58 16.41
CA LYS A 238 -5.05 -5.10 17.15
C LYS A 238 -5.23 -5.24 18.66
N TYR A 239 -6.39 -4.89 19.21
CA TYR A 239 -6.72 -5.13 20.63
C TYR A 239 -6.67 -6.61 20.98
N LYS A 240 -7.17 -7.49 20.10
CA LYS A 240 -7.04 -8.94 20.29
C LYS A 240 -5.58 -9.39 20.34
N LYS A 241 -4.71 -8.83 19.50
CA LYS A 241 -3.26 -9.12 19.51
C LYS A 241 -2.55 -8.56 20.74
N SER A 242 -3.06 -7.50 21.35
CA SER A 242 -2.54 -6.93 22.60
C SER A 242 -3.21 -7.51 23.85
N LEU A 243 -3.98 -8.60 23.73
CA LEU A 243 -4.70 -9.26 24.82
C LEU A 243 -5.68 -8.35 25.59
N ASN A 244 -6.18 -7.29 24.96
CA ASN A 244 -7.20 -6.41 25.54
C ASN A 244 -8.59 -6.86 25.06
N GLU A 245 -9.15 -7.86 25.74
CA GLU A 245 -10.40 -8.52 25.31
C GLU A 245 -11.60 -7.56 25.36
N ASP A 246 -11.71 -6.73 26.40
CA ASP A 246 -12.83 -5.80 26.54
C ASP A 246 -12.84 -4.77 25.40
N LYS A 247 -11.69 -4.16 25.09
CA LYS A 247 -11.60 -3.24 23.95
C LYS A 247 -11.75 -3.93 22.59
N HIS A 248 -11.31 -5.18 22.46
CA HIS A 248 -11.57 -5.99 21.26
C HIS A 248 -13.09 -6.11 21.01
N VAL A 249 -13.87 -6.36 22.06
CA VAL A 249 -15.32 -6.51 21.99
C VAL A 249 -16.02 -5.18 21.74
N VAL A 250 -15.66 -4.13 22.49
CA VAL A 250 -16.21 -2.78 22.31
C VAL A 250 -16.07 -2.32 20.84
N THR A 251 -14.90 -2.52 20.24
CA THR A 251 -14.65 -2.13 18.84
C THR A 251 -15.36 -3.03 17.82
N LEU A 252 -15.58 -4.32 18.11
CA LEU A 252 -16.47 -5.17 17.29
C LEU A 252 -17.91 -4.63 17.29
N VAL A 253 -18.41 -4.24 18.46
CA VAL A 253 -19.75 -3.67 18.61
C VAL A 253 -19.84 -2.34 17.85
N GLN A 254 -18.85 -1.46 17.97
CA GLN A 254 -18.80 -0.20 17.22
C GLN A 254 -18.82 -0.41 15.69
N ALA A 255 -18.10 -1.42 15.18
CA ALA A 255 -18.15 -1.79 13.77
C ALA A 255 -19.55 -2.27 13.35
N ALA A 256 -20.16 -3.16 14.13
CA ALA A 256 -21.50 -3.70 13.85
C ALA A 256 -22.60 -2.61 13.91
N GLU A 257 -22.51 -1.70 14.88
CA GLU A 257 -23.37 -0.52 14.96
C GLU A 257 -23.21 0.40 13.74
N SER A 258 -21.99 0.58 13.26
CA SER A 258 -21.73 1.42 12.10
C SER A 258 -22.32 0.81 10.83
N TYR A 259 -22.25 -0.51 10.66
CA TYR A 259 -22.98 -1.21 9.59
C TYR A 259 -24.49 -1.03 9.70
N ALA A 260 -25.05 -1.17 10.91
CA ALA A 260 -26.50 -1.01 11.15
C ALA A 260 -26.97 0.42 10.81
N LEU A 261 -26.25 1.44 11.26
CA LEU A 261 -26.54 2.82 10.96
C LEU A 261 -26.46 3.12 9.45
N ASP A 262 -25.46 2.54 8.76
CA ASP A 262 -25.31 2.70 7.32
C ASP A 262 -26.46 2.05 6.55
N ALA A 263 -26.88 0.86 7.00
CA ALA A 263 -28.05 0.16 6.47
C ALA A 263 -29.33 1.00 6.63
N GLU A 264 -29.56 1.59 7.80
CA GLU A 264 -30.71 2.44 8.09
C GLU A 264 -30.70 3.71 7.23
N ASN A 265 -29.55 4.37 7.08
CA ASN A 265 -29.40 5.53 6.20
C ASN A 265 -29.76 5.19 4.75
N HIS A 266 -29.21 4.09 4.22
CA HIS A 266 -29.53 3.61 2.90
C HIS A 266 -30.98 3.15 2.75
N PHE A 267 -31.58 2.61 3.80
CA PHE A 267 -32.99 2.23 3.80
C PHE A 267 -33.87 3.47 3.69
N ASN A 268 -33.55 4.55 4.41
CA ASN A 268 -34.38 5.76 4.45
C ASN A 268 -34.23 6.68 3.23
N LEU A 269 -33.16 6.52 2.43
CA LEU A 269 -32.90 7.34 1.23
C LEU A 269 -33.87 7.11 0.06
N GLY A 270 -34.50 5.93 -0.05
CA GLY A 270 -35.50 5.64 -1.08
C GLY A 270 -35.32 4.30 -1.81
N ALA A 271 -36.21 4.02 -2.77
CA ALA A 271 -36.32 2.70 -3.42
C ALA A 271 -35.02 2.23 -4.09
N GLY A 272 -34.28 3.13 -4.76
CA GLY A 272 -33.02 2.82 -5.44
C GLY A 272 -31.87 2.41 -4.51
N SER A 273 -32.02 2.61 -3.20
CA SER A 273 -30.99 2.34 -2.19
C SER A 273 -31.31 1.13 -1.31
N LYS A 274 -32.49 0.50 -1.49
CA LYS A 274 -32.93 -0.65 -0.67
C LYS A 274 -32.08 -1.91 -0.87
N LEU A 275 -31.51 -2.12 -2.06
CA LEU A 275 -30.56 -3.22 -2.32
C LEU A 275 -29.28 -3.06 -1.49
N ILE A 276 -28.73 -1.84 -1.43
CA ILE A 276 -27.54 -1.52 -0.64
C ILE A 276 -27.85 -1.71 0.85
N ALA A 277 -29.00 -1.19 1.31
CA ALA A 277 -29.47 -1.37 2.68
C ALA A 277 -29.58 -2.84 3.07
N ASN A 278 -30.13 -3.69 2.20
CA ASN A 278 -30.26 -5.13 2.44
C ASN A 278 -28.90 -5.79 2.69
N SER A 279 -27.92 -5.56 1.81
CA SER A 279 -26.55 -6.06 1.99
C SER A 279 -25.89 -5.54 3.28
N LEU A 280 -26.11 -4.26 3.63
CA LEU A 280 -25.59 -3.68 4.86
C LEU A 280 -26.26 -4.27 6.12
N PHE A 281 -27.56 -4.58 6.09
CA PHE A 281 -28.22 -5.30 7.19
C PHE A 281 -27.63 -6.69 7.40
N GLU A 282 -27.36 -7.44 6.33
CA GLU A 282 -26.70 -8.75 6.42
C GLU A 282 -25.29 -8.61 7.04
N ASN A 283 -24.53 -7.62 6.59
CA ASN A 283 -23.20 -7.32 7.13
C ASN A 283 -23.26 -6.95 8.61
N ALA A 284 -24.24 -6.14 9.03
CA ALA A 284 -24.45 -5.78 10.43
C ALA A 284 -24.75 -7.01 11.29
N ILE A 285 -25.67 -7.88 10.85
CA ILE A 285 -26.00 -9.14 11.56
C ILE A 285 -24.75 -10.04 11.66
N HIS A 286 -23.99 -10.17 10.58
CA HIS A 286 -22.76 -10.96 10.58
C HIS A 286 -21.70 -10.36 11.52
N ALA A 287 -21.54 -9.04 11.53
CA ALA A 287 -20.63 -8.35 12.43
C ALA A 287 -21.03 -8.55 13.90
N TYR A 288 -22.31 -8.40 14.25
CA TYR A 288 -22.80 -8.67 15.61
C TYR A 288 -22.57 -10.11 16.05
N ARG A 289 -22.70 -11.09 15.15
CA ARG A 289 -22.43 -12.50 15.47
C ARG A 289 -20.98 -12.79 15.85
N LYS A 290 -20.02 -11.93 15.47
CA LYS A 290 -18.61 -12.05 15.87
C LYS A 290 -18.39 -11.71 17.34
N VAL A 291 -19.35 -11.06 18.02
CA VAL A 291 -19.26 -10.74 19.45
C VAL A 291 -19.34 -12.04 20.27
N PRO A 292 -18.38 -12.32 21.17
CA PRO A 292 -18.38 -13.54 21.99
C PRO A 292 -19.62 -13.65 22.88
N ALA A 293 -20.10 -14.88 23.07
CA ALA A 293 -21.36 -15.16 23.79
C ALA A 293 -21.42 -14.51 25.18
N LYS A 294 -20.31 -14.54 25.94
CA LYS A 294 -20.23 -13.97 27.30
C LYS A 294 -20.50 -12.46 27.39
N TYR A 295 -20.37 -11.73 26.28
CA TYR A 295 -20.64 -10.29 26.21
C TYR A 295 -21.98 -9.96 25.55
N ARG A 296 -22.74 -10.96 25.08
CA ARG A 296 -23.95 -10.67 24.28
C ARG A 296 -25.06 -10.01 25.09
N ASP A 297 -25.22 -10.40 26.35
CA ASP A 297 -26.21 -9.81 27.25
C ASP A 297 -25.85 -8.35 27.56
N GLU A 298 -24.59 -8.07 27.87
CA GLU A 298 -24.07 -6.72 28.17
C GLU A 298 -24.37 -5.72 27.05
N TYR A 299 -24.19 -6.13 25.78
CA TYR A 299 -24.41 -5.27 24.62
C TYR A 299 -25.76 -5.49 23.92
N SER A 300 -26.67 -6.27 24.52
CA SER A 300 -28.00 -6.60 23.97
C SER A 300 -27.96 -7.07 22.51
N ILE A 301 -26.99 -7.92 22.19
CA ILE A 301 -26.65 -8.30 20.81
C ILE A 301 -27.80 -9.02 20.12
N ASP A 302 -28.50 -9.93 20.81
CA ASP A 302 -29.59 -10.70 20.22
C ASP A 302 -30.83 -9.83 19.93
N GLU A 303 -31.10 -8.81 20.75
CA GLU A 303 -32.15 -7.83 20.49
C GLU A 303 -31.81 -7.00 19.23
N ARG A 304 -30.57 -6.51 19.13
CA ARG A 304 -30.08 -5.75 17.97
C ARG A 304 -30.17 -6.57 16.68
N ILE A 305 -29.73 -7.84 16.70
CA ILE A 305 -29.87 -8.75 15.55
C ILE A 305 -31.35 -8.95 15.18
N SER A 306 -32.23 -9.09 16.16
CA SER A 306 -33.66 -9.28 15.92
C SER A 306 -34.29 -8.06 15.23
N LYS A 307 -33.94 -6.85 15.68
CA LYS A 307 -34.35 -5.59 15.02
C LYS A 307 -33.85 -5.51 13.57
N LEU A 308 -32.59 -5.85 13.32
CA LEU A 308 -32.02 -5.81 11.96
C LEU A 308 -32.67 -6.83 11.01
N ARG A 309 -33.07 -8.02 11.51
CA ARG A 309 -33.81 -8.99 10.69
C ARG A 309 -35.15 -8.47 10.21
N HIS A 310 -35.83 -7.67 11.04
CA HIS A 310 -37.07 -7.01 10.61
C HIS A 310 -36.80 -6.03 9.46
N GLY A 311 -35.79 -5.16 9.60
CA GLY A 311 -35.37 -4.26 8.52
C GLY A 311 -34.92 -4.97 7.25
N LEU A 312 -34.21 -6.10 7.38
CA LEU A 312 -33.80 -6.95 6.27
C LEU A 312 -35.01 -7.50 5.50
N ASN A 313 -36.01 -8.04 6.21
CA ASN A 313 -37.23 -8.58 5.58
C ASN A 313 -38.02 -7.48 4.84
N GLU A 314 -38.16 -6.30 5.44
CA GLU A 314 -38.85 -5.17 4.80
C GLU A 314 -38.09 -4.68 3.56
N SER A 315 -36.76 -4.54 3.64
CA SER A 315 -35.95 -4.16 2.48
C SER A 315 -36.04 -5.18 1.34
N GLY A 316 -36.04 -6.48 1.66
CA GLY A 316 -36.12 -7.57 0.67
C GLY A 316 -37.47 -7.63 -0.08
N LYS A 317 -38.58 -7.28 0.58
CA LYS A 317 -39.89 -7.16 -0.10
C LYS A 317 -39.87 -6.08 -1.19
N HIS A 318 -39.17 -4.97 -0.95
CA HIS A 318 -39.07 -3.88 -1.92
C HIS A 318 -38.15 -4.19 -3.11
N THR A 319 -37.10 -4.98 -2.90
CA THR A 319 -36.16 -5.36 -3.98
C THR A 319 -36.81 -6.34 -4.96
N LEU A 320 -37.62 -7.27 -4.46
CA LEU A 320 -38.38 -8.20 -5.30
C LEU A 320 -39.49 -7.50 -6.12
N ASN A 321 -40.16 -6.50 -5.54
CA ASN A 321 -41.22 -5.77 -6.23
C ASN A 321 -40.71 -4.78 -7.30
N GLY A 322 -39.47 -4.30 -7.18
CA GLY A 322 -38.85 -3.41 -8.17
C GLY A 322 -38.32 -4.12 -9.44
N VAL A 323 -38.10 -5.44 -9.38
CA VAL A 323 -37.62 -6.25 -10.53
C VAL A 323 -38.77 -6.70 -11.44
N CYS A 324 -40.03 -6.62 -10.98
CA CYS A 324 -41.22 -6.95 -11.77
C CYS A 324 -41.83 -5.75 -12.54
N GLN A 325 -41.18 -4.59 -12.58
CA GLN A 325 -41.69 -3.38 -13.27
C GLN A 325 -40.76 -2.82 -14.35
N THR A 326 -39.87 -3.64 -14.91
CA THR A 326 -39.07 -3.31 -16.10
C THR A 326 -39.22 -4.37 -17.17
#